data_AF-A0A5S9IMD7-F1
#
_entry.id   AF-A0A5S9IMD7-F1
#
_cell.length_a   1.000
_cell.length_b   1.000
_cell.length_c   1.000
_cell.angle_alpha   90.00
_cell.angle_beta   90.00
_cell.angle_gamma   90.00
#
_symmetry.space_group_name_H-M   'P 1'
#
loop_
_entity.id
_entity.type
_entity.pdbx_description
1 polymer ?
#
loop_
_entity_poly.entity_id
_entity_poly.type
_entity_poly.pdbx_seq_one_letter_code
_entity_poly.pdbx_strand_id
1 'polypeptide(L)'
;MVYGEQFTIDQDDIFVSSGQTTSSYTGPVPRNTRVGSVIDGGLDAFDFYGFWGFLNRGLSLERQVDTLTSDNVYRFVDTFTNTSESSISETIRFVGRLGSNSSEKIALNQAGIIVSFDDPDNNNIPQSDPVIAHIFGNNPFLSSMNANIADSFFDNRVDLVLNPGESITIMHMAFLARDLQNRVEDVNLAITQGLALQANPIFTGLSSAQINSIVNFDTIPEPHTYLFFILGGFLLLRCRQKIAKTL
;
A
#
# COMPACT_ATOMS: atom_id res chain seq x y z
N MET A 1 15.84 22.31 -1.62
CA MET A 1 15.61 22.08 -3.05
C MET A 1 14.27 22.71 -3.39
N VAL A 2 14.18 23.39 -4.52
CA VAL A 2 12.93 23.98 -5.01
C VAL A 2 12.48 23.08 -6.14
N TYR A 3 11.51 22.21 -5.88
CA TYR A 3 10.87 21.44 -6.95
C TYR A 3 10.08 22.43 -7.82
N GLY A 4 10.10 22.25 -9.14
CA GLY A 4 9.28 23.00 -10.08
C GLY A 4 7.79 22.72 -9.90
N GLU A 5 6.97 23.26 -10.79
CA GLU A 5 5.53 23.02 -10.76
C GLU A 5 5.26 21.54 -11.03
N GLN A 6 4.77 20.85 -10.01
CA GLN A 6 4.37 19.46 -10.12
C GLN A 6 3.07 19.36 -10.92
N PHE A 7 2.99 18.37 -11.79
CA PHE A 7 1.70 18.02 -12.39
C PHE A 7 0.71 17.58 -11.29
N THR A 8 -0.58 17.63 -11.60
CA THR A 8 -1.62 17.07 -10.72
C THR A 8 -2.26 15.89 -11.42
N ILE A 9 -2.47 14.79 -10.69
CA ILE A 9 -3.21 13.64 -11.23
C ILE A 9 -4.64 14.05 -11.61
N ASP A 10 -5.15 13.50 -12.70
CA ASP A 10 -6.51 13.78 -13.14
C ASP A 10 -7.54 13.16 -12.18
N GLN A 11 -8.70 13.81 -12.09
CA GLN A 11 -9.70 13.42 -11.11
C GLN A 11 -10.34 12.07 -11.45
N ASP A 12 -10.53 11.70 -12.72
CA ASP A 12 -11.32 10.53 -13.12
C ASP A 12 -10.51 9.41 -13.80
N ASP A 13 -9.76 8.63 -12.99
CA ASP A 13 -8.95 7.51 -13.49
C ASP A 13 -9.38 6.12 -12.98
N ILE A 14 -10.32 6.05 -12.02
CA ILE A 14 -10.71 4.79 -11.38
C ILE A 14 -11.76 4.07 -12.21
N PHE A 15 -11.44 2.89 -12.74
CA PHE A 15 -12.36 2.06 -13.51
C PHE A 15 -13.52 1.53 -12.64
N VAL A 16 -14.77 1.80 -13.01
CA VAL A 16 -15.95 1.26 -12.30
C VAL A 16 -16.73 0.23 -13.12
N SER A 17 -16.99 0.50 -14.40
CA SER A 17 -17.60 -0.45 -15.34
C SER A 17 -17.60 0.11 -16.75
N SER A 18 -17.60 -0.74 -17.80
CA SER A 18 -17.91 -0.35 -19.18
C SER A 18 -17.24 0.93 -19.70
N GLY A 19 -15.96 1.14 -19.37
CA GLY A 19 -15.19 2.33 -19.80
C GLY A 19 -15.51 3.62 -19.02
N GLN A 20 -16.31 3.54 -17.96
CA GLN A 20 -16.54 4.65 -17.04
C GLN A 20 -15.41 4.73 -16.02
N THR A 21 -14.90 5.95 -15.84
CA THR A 21 -13.95 6.30 -14.78
C THR A 21 -14.59 7.26 -13.78
N THR A 22 -14.06 7.26 -12.56
CA THR A 22 -14.44 8.16 -11.47
C THR A 22 -13.21 8.53 -10.65
N SER A 23 -13.35 9.48 -9.73
CA SER A 23 -12.32 9.83 -8.72
C SER A 23 -12.24 8.95 -7.51
N SER A 24 -13.26 8.13 -7.30
CA SER A 24 -13.28 7.18 -6.20
C SER A 24 -14.23 6.04 -6.52
N TYR A 25 -13.97 4.91 -5.88
CA TYR A 25 -14.87 3.76 -5.90
C TYR A 25 -14.93 3.17 -4.50
N THR A 26 -16.13 2.86 -4.04
CA THR A 26 -16.35 2.09 -2.81
C THR A 26 -17.35 0.99 -3.08
N GLY A 27 -16.96 -0.26 -2.81
CA GLY A 27 -17.86 -1.40 -2.89
C GLY A 27 -17.19 -2.73 -3.26
N PRO A 28 -18.01 -3.74 -3.56
CA PRO A 28 -17.53 -5.10 -3.80
C PRO A 28 -16.85 -5.21 -5.14
N VAL A 29 -15.61 -5.71 -5.15
CA VAL A 29 -14.86 -5.99 -6.38
C VAL A 29 -15.17 -7.42 -6.83
N PRO A 30 -15.89 -7.62 -7.95
CA PRO A 30 -16.17 -8.98 -8.41
C PRO A 30 -14.87 -9.69 -8.78
N ARG A 31 -14.82 -11.00 -8.51
CA ARG A 31 -13.64 -11.82 -8.80
C ARG A 31 -13.19 -11.70 -10.25
N ASN A 32 -11.89 -11.61 -10.47
CA ASN A 32 -11.24 -11.51 -11.78
C ASN A 32 -11.71 -10.29 -12.61
N THR A 33 -12.09 -9.20 -11.93
CA THR A 33 -12.36 -7.91 -12.58
C THR A 33 -11.30 -6.89 -12.22
N ARG A 34 -11.33 -5.76 -12.90
CA ARG A 34 -10.44 -4.61 -12.66
C ARG A 34 -11.18 -3.45 -11.99
N VAL A 35 -12.36 -3.70 -11.41
CA VAL A 35 -13.15 -2.66 -10.76
C VAL A 35 -12.33 -2.03 -9.64
N GLY A 36 -12.24 -0.71 -9.63
CA GLY A 36 -11.42 0.07 -8.72
C GLY A 36 -9.93 0.10 -9.07
N SER A 37 -9.49 -0.29 -10.26
CA SER A 37 -8.11 -0.07 -10.73
C SER A 37 -7.96 1.29 -11.41
N VAL A 38 -6.75 1.84 -11.41
CA VAL A 38 -6.41 3.09 -12.13
C VAL A 38 -6.12 2.75 -13.58
N ILE A 39 -6.87 3.30 -14.55
CA ILE A 39 -6.76 2.88 -15.97
C ILE A 39 -5.48 3.40 -16.61
N ASP A 40 -5.37 4.72 -16.73
CA ASP A 40 -4.29 5.47 -17.38
C ASP A 40 -3.41 6.06 -16.27
N GLY A 41 -4.08 6.72 -15.32
CA GLY A 41 -3.39 7.48 -14.29
C GLY A 41 -2.80 8.75 -14.89
N GLY A 42 -2.41 9.68 -14.03
CA GLY A 42 -1.90 10.95 -14.53
C GLY A 42 -0.67 10.77 -15.43
N LEU A 43 -0.80 11.17 -16.71
CA LEU A 43 0.24 11.11 -17.75
C LEU A 43 0.75 9.68 -18.08
N ASP A 44 -0.15 8.72 -18.35
CA ASP A 44 0.18 7.35 -18.82
C ASP A 44 1.04 6.54 -17.84
N ALA A 45 0.91 6.84 -16.54
CA ALA A 45 1.66 6.14 -15.50
C ALA A 45 1.31 4.65 -15.41
N PHE A 46 0.07 4.28 -15.79
CA PHE A 46 -0.51 2.98 -15.53
C PHE A 46 -1.32 2.44 -16.70
N ASP A 47 -1.42 1.11 -16.74
CA ASP A 47 -2.27 0.34 -17.66
C ASP A 47 -3.11 -0.65 -16.82
N PHE A 48 -4.15 -0.13 -16.16
CA PHE A 48 -4.90 -0.82 -15.10
C PHE A 48 -4.05 -1.20 -13.89
N TYR A 49 -3.63 -0.20 -13.11
CA TYR A 49 -2.89 -0.40 -11.87
C TYR A 49 -3.79 -0.67 -10.66
N GLY A 50 -3.34 -1.62 -9.83
CA GLY A 50 -3.88 -1.87 -8.51
C GLY A 50 -5.13 -2.75 -8.48
N PHE A 51 -5.18 -3.82 -9.27
CA PHE A 51 -6.21 -4.85 -9.14
C PHE A 51 -5.65 -6.13 -8.50
N TRP A 52 -6.54 -6.95 -7.94
CA TRP A 52 -6.17 -8.22 -7.33
C TRP A 52 -6.35 -9.39 -8.30
N GLY A 53 -5.25 -10.07 -8.63
CA GLY A 53 -5.28 -11.30 -9.42
C GLY A 53 -5.62 -12.53 -8.58
N PHE A 54 -6.37 -13.46 -9.16
CA PHE A 54 -6.52 -14.85 -8.68
C PHE A 54 -7.16 -15.03 -7.29
N LEU A 55 -8.22 -14.28 -6.97
CA LEU A 55 -8.97 -14.50 -5.71
C LEU A 55 -9.70 -15.86 -5.70
N ASN A 56 -9.48 -16.67 -4.67
CA ASN A 56 -10.19 -17.92 -4.45
C ASN A 56 -11.72 -17.70 -4.29
N ARG A 57 -12.51 -18.73 -4.59
CA ARG A 57 -13.98 -18.69 -4.49
C ARG A 57 -14.50 -18.42 -3.07
N GLY A 58 -13.68 -18.62 -2.05
CA GLY A 58 -14.00 -18.35 -0.65
C GLY A 58 -13.60 -16.97 -0.13
N LEU A 59 -12.92 -16.13 -0.93
CA LEU A 59 -12.63 -14.74 -0.57
C LEU A 59 -13.57 -13.77 -1.29
N SER A 60 -14.13 -12.84 -0.53
CA SER A 60 -14.73 -11.61 -1.05
C SER A 60 -13.78 -10.44 -0.84
N LEU A 61 -13.84 -9.45 -1.74
CA LEU A 61 -13.07 -8.21 -1.65
C LEU A 61 -14.03 -7.01 -1.66
N GLU A 62 -13.95 -6.20 -0.62
CA GLU A 62 -14.52 -4.85 -0.56
C GLU A 62 -13.38 -3.84 -0.71
N ARG A 63 -13.52 -2.88 -1.61
CA ARG A 63 -12.51 -1.87 -1.89
C ARG A 63 -13.06 -0.49 -1.61
N GLN A 64 -12.22 0.36 -1.02
CA GLN A 64 -12.28 1.80 -1.19
C GLN A 64 -11.01 2.24 -1.93
N VAL A 65 -11.16 2.90 -3.07
CA VAL A 65 -10.05 3.54 -3.79
C VAL A 65 -10.38 5.00 -4.01
N ASP A 66 -9.41 5.86 -3.76
CA ASP A 66 -9.53 7.31 -3.85
C ASP A 66 -8.37 7.91 -4.65
N THR A 67 -8.70 8.81 -5.58
CA THR A 67 -7.76 9.73 -6.23
C THR A 67 -7.62 10.98 -5.36
N LEU A 68 -6.52 11.08 -4.62
CA LEU A 68 -6.20 12.20 -3.73
C LEU A 68 -5.38 13.24 -4.50
N THR A 69 -6.06 14.06 -5.30
CA THR A 69 -5.43 15.04 -6.21
C THR A 69 -4.56 16.07 -5.50
N SER A 70 -4.90 16.46 -4.27
CA SER A 70 -4.07 17.38 -3.45
C SER A 70 -2.71 16.84 -3.10
N ASP A 71 -2.56 15.51 -3.11
CA ASP A 71 -1.37 14.80 -2.66
C ASP A 71 -0.68 14.05 -3.81
N ASN A 72 -1.27 14.05 -5.02
CA ASN A 72 -0.87 13.20 -6.15
C ASN A 72 -0.76 11.72 -5.78
N VAL A 73 -1.74 11.23 -5.01
CA VAL A 73 -1.78 9.84 -4.52
C VAL A 73 -3.04 9.13 -5.00
N TYR A 74 -2.89 7.90 -5.50
CA TYR A 74 -3.97 6.92 -5.51
C TYR A 74 -3.86 6.07 -4.25
N ARG A 75 -4.93 6.00 -3.45
CA ARG A 75 -4.98 5.17 -2.23
C ARG A 75 -5.99 4.06 -2.40
N PHE A 76 -5.58 2.82 -2.15
CA PHE A 76 -6.40 1.62 -2.16
C PHE A 76 -6.51 1.09 -0.73
N VAL A 77 -7.72 0.82 -0.26
CA VAL A 77 -8.01 0.18 1.02
C VAL A 77 -8.90 -1.02 0.73
N ASP A 78 -8.30 -2.20 0.85
CA ASP A 78 -8.88 -3.46 0.39
C ASP A 78 -9.13 -4.39 1.57
N THR A 79 -10.39 -4.77 1.78
CA THR A 79 -10.80 -5.69 2.83
C THR A 79 -11.16 -7.05 2.24
N PHE A 80 -10.39 -8.06 2.61
CA PHE A 80 -10.63 -9.45 2.27
C PHE A 80 -11.41 -10.11 3.38
N THR A 81 -12.44 -10.87 3.04
CA THR A 81 -13.21 -11.66 4.02
C THR A 81 -13.28 -13.10 3.56
N ASN A 82 -12.97 -14.03 4.47
CA ASN A 82 -13.20 -15.45 4.24
C ASN A 82 -14.70 -15.77 4.43
N THR A 83 -15.36 -16.03 3.32
CA THR A 83 -16.79 -16.36 3.23
C THR A 83 -17.06 -17.87 3.19
N SER A 84 -16.02 -18.69 3.28
CA SER A 84 -16.13 -20.14 3.32
C SER A 84 -16.28 -20.68 4.76
N GLU A 85 -16.64 -21.95 4.87
CA GLU A 85 -16.77 -22.64 6.17
C GLU A 85 -15.43 -23.20 6.70
N SER A 86 -14.34 -23.04 5.95
CA SER A 86 -13.00 -23.52 6.31
C SER A 86 -11.97 -22.40 6.34
N SER A 87 -10.85 -22.61 7.03
CA SER A 87 -9.70 -21.69 6.93
C SER A 87 -9.18 -21.63 5.49
N ILE A 88 -8.77 -20.45 5.05
CA ILE A 88 -8.10 -20.19 3.77
C ILE A 88 -6.64 -19.83 4.06
N SER A 89 -5.74 -20.41 3.28
CA SER A 89 -4.33 -20.02 3.21
C SER A 89 -3.98 -19.84 1.73
N GLU A 90 -3.71 -18.61 1.30
CA GLU A 90 -3.40 -18.31 -0.10
C GLU A 90 -2.50 -17.09 -0.27
N THR A 91 -1.83 -17.01 -1.41
CA THR A 91 -1.08 -15.83 -1.84
C THR A 91 -1.91 -15.05 -2.84
N ILE A 92 -2.37 -13.86 -2.46
CA ILE A 92 -3.05 -12.93 -3.37
C ILE A 92 -2.05 -11.95 -3.98
N ARG A 93 -2.38 -11.35 -5.12
CA ARG A 93 -1.44 -10.50 -5.88
C ARG A 93 -2.07 -9.14 -6.21
N PHE A 94 -1.55 -8.07 -5.61
CA PHE A 94 -1.85 -6.70 -6.02
C PHE A 94 -0.96 -6.35 -7.18
N VAL A 95 -1.55 -6.09 -8.34
CA VAL A 95 -0.81 -6.00 -9.59
C VAL A 95 -1.20 -4.77 -10.40
N GLY A 96 -0.31 -4.36 -11.30
CA GLY A 96 -0.56 -3.30 -12.25
C GLY A 96 0.52 -3.24 -13.32
N ARG A 97 0.13 -2.87 -14.55
CA ARG A 97 1.11 -2.46 -15.56
C ARG A 97 1.49 -1.00 -15.29
N LEU A 98 2.78 -0.75 -15.37
CA LEU A 98 3.42 0.55 -15.36
C LEU A 98 3.66 0.92 -16.84
N GLY A 99 3.73 2.21 -17.16
CA GLY A 99 3.71 2.76 -18.52
C GLY A 99 4.69 2.18 -19.56
N SER A 100 4.56 2.70 -20.78
CA SER A 100 4.30 1.91 -22.02
C SER A 100 5.49 1.20 -22.69
N ASN A 101 6.72 1.27 -22.17
CA ASN A 101 7.91 0.90 -22.97
C ASN A 101 8.80 -0.23 -22.42
N SER A 102 8.33 -1.01 -21.43
CA SER A 102 9.06 -2.17 -20.86
C SER A 102 10.47 -1.84 -20.29
N SER A 103 10.71 -0.56 -19.99
CA SER A 103 12.01 0.00 -19.60
C SER A 103 12.06 0.48 -18.15
N GLU A 104 11.14 0.01 -17.32
CA GLU A 104 11.03 0.42 -15.92
C GLU A 104 12.33 0.15 -15.14
N LYS A 105 12.85 1.20 -14.49
CA LYS A 105 14.01 1.14 -13.60
C LYS A 105 13.58 1.34 -12.17
N ILE A 106 14.21 0.59 -11.27
CA ILE A 106 14.01 0.72 -9.84
C ILE A 106 15.04 1.71 -9.28
N ALA A 107 14.57 2.84 -8.77
CA ALA A 107 15.39 3.83 -8.06
C ALA A 107 15.57 3.47 -6.58
N LEU A 108 14.56 2.85 -5.98
CA LEU A 108 14.56 2.43 -4.58
C LEU A 108 13.81 1.11 -4.43
N ASN A 109 14.39 0.15 -3.68
CA ASN A 109 13.70 -1.06 -3.26
C ASN A 109 14.00 -1.32 -1.80
N GLN A 110 13.02 -1.07 -0.94
CA GLN A 110 13.11 -1.26 0.51
C GLN A 110 11.82 -1.91 1.02
N ALA A 111 11.85 -2.40 2.27
CA ALA A 111 10.67 -2.99 2.87
C ALA A 111 9.52 -1.96 2.88
N GLY A 112 8.37 -2.34 2.30
CA GLY A 112 7.18 -1.50 2.29
C GLY A 112 7.14 -0.38 1.23
N ILE A 113 8.21 -0.22 0.43
CA ILE A 113 8.26 0.80 -0.62
C ILE A 113 9.16 0.40 -1.80
N ILE A 114 8.66 0.61 -3.02
CA ILE A 114 9.45 0.57 -4.26
C ILE A 114 9.25 1.90 -4.99
N VAL A 115 10.34 2.51 -5.46
CA VAL A 115 10.29 3.69 -6.33
C VAL A 115 10.84 3.30 -7.69
N SER A 116 10.10 3.62 -8.75
CA SER A 116 10.47 3.29 -10.13
C SER A 116 10.13 4.39 -11.11
N PHE A 117 10.74 4.34 -12.29
CA PHE A 117 10.50 5.26 -13.39
C PHE A 117 10.78 4.60 -14.74
N ASP A 118 10.14 5.10 -15.80
CA ASP A 118 10.43 4.70 -17.17
C ASP A 118 11.72 5.35 -17.71
N ASP A 119 12.60 4.52 -18.29
CA ASP A 119 13.91 4.91 -18.85
C ASP A 119 14.19 4.19 -20.19
N PRO A 120 13.45 4.54 -21.26
CA PRO A 120 13.53 3.85 -22.55
C PRO A 120 14.89 3.99 -23.23
N ASP A 121 15.61 5.08 -22.95
CA ASP A 121 16.95 5.34 -23.49
C ASP A 121 18.07 4.74 -22.62
N ASN A 122 17.74 4.13 -21.49
CA ASN A 122 18.69 3.56 -20.52
C ASN A 122 19.78 4.59 -20.11
N ASN A 123 19.36 5.84 -19.89
CA ASN A 123 20.23 6.96 -19.48
C ASN A 123 20.09 7.33 -18.00
N ASN A 124 19.26 6.58 -17.26
CA ASN A 124 18.98 6.73 -15.84
C ASN A 124 18.35 8.10 -15.50
N ILE A 125 17.50 8.61 -16.40
CA ILE A 125 16.73 9.84 -16.24
C ILE A 125 15.27 9.55 -16.62
N PRO A 126 14.28 9.90 -15.77
CA PRO A 126 12.87 9.78 -16.14
C PRO A 126 12.55 10.59 -17.38
N GLN A 127 11.88 9.98 -18.36
CA GLN A 127 11.59 10.65 -19.63
C GLN A 127 10.11 10.93 -19.83
N SER A 128 9.33 9.86 -20.02
CA SER A 128 7.96 9.96 -20.53
C SER A 128 6.93 9.97 -19.44
N ASP A 129 7.01 9.08 -18.45
CA ASP A 129 5.95 8.84 -17.45
C ASP A 129 6.38 9.34 -16.07
N PRO A 130 5.46 9.72 -15.16
CA PRO A 130 5.83 10.13 -13.81
C PRO A 130 6.68 9.08 -13.08
N VAL A 131 7.54 9.53 -12.17
CA VAL A 131 8.21 8.63 -11.24
C VAL A 131 7.19 8.16 -10.21
N ILE A 132 7.16 6.86 -9.95
CA ILE A 132 6.13 6.22 -9.13
C ILE A 132 6.76 5.77 -7.81
N ALA A 133 6.17 6.17 -6.69
CA ALA A 133 6.44 5.54 -5.40
C ALA A 133 5.27 4.62 -5.02
N HIS A 134 5.53 3.32 -4.99
CA HIS A 134 4.60 2.28 -4.54
C HIS A 134 4.80 2.06 -3.04
N ILE A 135 3.84 2.46 -2.21
CA ILE A 135 3.90 2.35 -0.74
C ILE A 135 2.89 1.31 -0.27
N PHE A 136 3.33 0.29 0.45
CA PHE A 136 2.52 -0.88 0.80
C PHE A 136 2.73 -1.39 2.23
N GLY A 137 3.41 -0.63 3.08
CA GLY A 137 3.39 -0.86 4.52
C GLY A 137 4.60 -0.30 5.24
N ASN A 138 4.60 -0.36 6.57
CA ASN A 138 5.71 0.12 7.40
C ASN A 138 5.95 -0.71 8.67
N ASN A 139 5.28 -1.85 8.82
CA ASN A 139 5.26 -2.61 10.06
C ASN A 139 5.60 -4.11 9.85
N PRO A 140 5.60 -4.95 10.91
CA PRO A 140 5.99 -6.36 10.79
C PRO A 140 5.15 -7.20 9.82
N PHE A 141 3.93 -6.78 9.45
CA PHE A 141 3.12 -7.50 8.47
C PHE A 141 3.80 -7.59 7.09
N LEU A 142 4.78 -6.72 6.82
CA LEU A 142 5.62 -6.77 5.62
C LEU A 142 6.33 -8.11 5.42
N SER A 143 6.53 -8.93 6.47
CA SER A 143 7.08 -10.29 6.31
C SER A 143 6.17 -11.23 5.51
N SER A 144 4.88 -10.89 5.41
CA SER A 144 3.89 -11.62 4.60
C SER A 144 3.74 -11.04 3.19
N MET A 145 4.59 -10.07 2.81
CA MET A 145 4.52 -9.39 1.53
C MET A 145 5.81 -9.57 0.72
N ASN A 146 5.68 -9.65 -0.60
CA ASN A 146 6.79 -9.70 -1.53
C ASN A 146 6.46 -8.91 -2.80
N ALA A 147 6.96 -7.68 -2.86
CA ALA A 147 6.79 -6.78 -3.99
C ALA A 147 7.99 -6.82 -4.95
N ASN A 148 7.70 -6.82 -6.24
CA ASN A 148 8.69 -6.68 -7.29
C ASN A 148 8.12 -5.89 -8.47
N ILE A 149 9.05 -5.41 -9.31
CA ILE A 149 8.75 -4.89 -10.63
C ILE A 149 9.55 -5.71 -11.63
N ALA A 150 8.87 -6.26 -12.63
CA ALA A 150 9.49 -6.98 -13.75
C ALA A 150 8.76 -6.61 -15.03
N ASP A 151 9.50 -6.26 -16.10
CA ASP A 151 8.94 -5.93 -17.42
C ASP A 151 7.79 -4.90 -17.37
N SER A 152 8.00 -3.79 -16.65
CA SER A 152 6.97 -2.76 -16.38
C SER A 152 5.69 -3.30 -15.72
N PHE A 153 5.81 -4.35 -14.91
CA PHE A 153 4.69 -4.92 -14.17
C PHE A 153 4.99 -4.93 -12.68
N PHE A 154 4.20 -4.20 -11.90
CA PHE A 154 4.21 -4.26 -10.45
C PHE A 154 3.46 -5.50 -9.97
N ASP A 155 4.08 -6.29 -9.11
CA ASP A 155 3.51 -7.49 -8.48
C ASP A 155 3.85 -7.50 -6.99
N ASN A 156 2.89 -7.16 -6.14
CA ASN A 156 2.98 -7.33 -4.70
C ASN A 156 2.16 -8.54 -4.26
N ARG A 157 2.87 -9.60 -3.86
CA ARG A 157 2.30 -10.85 -3.37
C ARG A 157 2.07 -10.75 -1.87
N VAL A 158 0.89 -11.12 -1.41
CA VAL A 158 0.54 -11.11 0.02
C VAL A 158 0.04 -12.48 0.44
N ASP A 159 0.71 -13.07 1.42
CA ASP A 159 0.30 -14.32 2.02
C ASP A 159 -0.77 -14.06 3.09
N LEU A 160 -1.94 -14.66 2.90
CA LEU A 160 -3.09 -14.56 3.80
C LEU A 160 -3.41 -15.90 4.44
N VAL A 161 -3.73 -15.84 5.73
CA VAL A 161 -4.35 -16.95 6.46
C VAL A 161 -5.55 -16.39 7.22
N LEU A 162 -6.76 -16.86 6.89
CA LEU A 162 -8.02 -16.38 7.46
C LEU A 162 -8.92 -17.55 7.87
N ASN A 163 -9.42 -17.57 9.10
CA ASN A 163 -10.48 -18.48 9.54
C ASN A 163 -11.83 -18.08 8.95
N PRO A 164 -12.85 -18.97 9.00
CA PRO A 164 -14.20 -18.66 8.55
C PRO A 164 -14.74 -17.37 9.17
N GLY A 165 -15.18 -16.43 8.32
CA GLY A 165 -15.73 -15.14 8.74
C GLY A 165 -14.69 -14.09 9.15
N GLU A 166 -13.39 -14.40 9.17
CA GLU A 166 -12.35 -13.40 9.45
C GLU A 166 -12.15 -12.47 8.25
N SER A 167 -11.81 -11.22 8.57
CA SER A 167 -11.47 -10.18 7.61
C SER A 167 -10.09 -9.58 7.89
N ILE A 168 -9.43 -9.13 6.84
CA ILE A 168 -8.17 -8.39 6.92
C ILE A 168 -8.22 -7.22 5.94
N THR A 169 -7.79 -6.03 6.39
CA THR A 169 -7.71 -4.84 5.53
C THR A 169 -6.26 -4.51 5.24
N ILE A 170 -5.94 -4.30 3.97
CA ILE A 170 -4.61 -3.91 3.49
C ILE A 170 -4.75 -2.59 2.76
N MET A 171 -3.79 -1.69 2.96
CA MET A 171 -3.72 -0.43 2.23
C MET A 171 -2.53 -0.40 1.27
N HIS A 172 -2.72 0.16 0.08
CA HIS A 172 -1.66 0.50 -0.86
C HIS A 172 -1.80 1.97 -1.27
N MET A 173 -0.68 2.63 -1.48
CA MET A 173 -0.64 3.99 -2.05
C MET A 173 0.31 4.01 -3.24
N ALA A 174 -0.03 4.80 -4.25
CA ALA A 174 0.87 5.14 -5.35
C ALA A 174 0.96 6.65 -5.45
N PHE A 175 2.14 7.21 -5.20
CA PHE A 175 2.43 8.63 -5.40
C PHE A 175 3.11 8.83 -6.75
N LEU A 176 2.68 9.86 -7.49
CA LEU A 176 3.27 10.21 -8.78
C LEU A 176 4.02 11.55 -8.70
N ALA A 177 5.31 11.52 -9.08
CA ALA A 177 6.16 12.70 -9.17
C ALA A 177 6.47 13.03 -10.63
N ARG A 178 6.16 14.27 -11.03
CA ARG A 178 6.66 14.85 -12.27
C ARG A 178 6.70 16.36 -12.19
N ASP A 179 7.90 16.85 -12.36
CA ASP A 179 8.27 18.21 -12.68
C ASP A 179 8.28 18.34 -14.21
N LEU A 180 7.58 19.35 -14.73
CA LEU A 180 7.49 19.60 -16.18
C LEU A 180 8.79 20.19 -16.76
N GLN A 181 9.72 20.63 -15.92
CA GLN A 181 10.97 21.31 -16.30
C GLN A 181 12.25 20.57 -15.88
N ASN A 182 12.23 19.78 -14.79
CA ASN A 182 13.41 19.07 -14.30
C ASN A 182 13.13 17.63 -13.81
N ARG A 183 13.31 16.67 -14.71
CA ARG A 183 13.00 15.26 -14.47
C ARG A 183 14.00 14.53 -13.56
N VAL A 184 15.20 15.06 -13.38
CA VAL A 184 16.22 14.45 -12.50
C VAL A 184 15.80 14.54 -11.03
N GLU A 185 15.07 15.59 -10.66
CA GLU A 185 14.62 15.81 -9.29
C GLU A 185 13.38 15.00 -8.91
N ASP A 186 12.64 14.50 -9.90
CA ASP A 186 11.42 13.71 -9.66
C ASP A 186 11.70 12.39 -8.96
N VAL A 187 12.86 11.78 -9.21
CA VAL A 187 13.30 10.60 -8.47
C VAL A 187 13.48 10.92 -7.00
N ASN A 188 14.15 12.04 -6.68
CA ASN A 188 14.35 12.46 -5.30
C ASN A 188 13.04 12.87 -4.64
N LEU A 189 12.12 13.49 -5.38
CA LEU A 189 10.79 13.83 -4.89
C LEU A 189 9.99 12.56 -4.56
N ALA A 190 9.91 11.60 -5.48
CA ALA A 190 9.21 10.33 -5.28
C ALA A 190 9.78 9.54 -4.09
N ILE A 191 11.11 9.49 -3.96
CA ILE A 191 11.76 8.87 -2.79
C ILE A 191 11.39 9.60 -1.50
N THR A 192 11.54 10.93 -1.47
CA THR A 192 11.32 11.73 -0.26
C THR A 192 9.85 11.67 0.19
N GLN A 193 8.93 11.91 -0.75
CA GLN A 193 7.51 11.89 -0.48
C GLN A 193 6.99 10.48 -0.21
N GLY A 194 7.47 9.47 -0.94
CA GLY A 194 7.13 8.07 -0.71
C GLY A 194 7.51 7.62 0.70
N LEU A 195 8.72 7.94 1.16
CA LEU A 195 9.15 7.65 2.54
C LEU A 195 8.33 8.45 3.58
N ALA A 196 7.98 9.70 3.27
CA ALA A 196 7.12 10.50 4.14
C ALA A 196 5.71 9.91 4.29
N LEU A 197 5.11 9.43 3.19
CA LEU A 197 3.83 8.73 3.16
C LEU A 197 3.90 7.35 3.82
N GLN A 198 5.03 6.66 3.69
CA GLN A 198 5.25 5.40 4.39
C GLN A 198 5.28 5.61 5.92
N ALA A 199 5.93 6.67 6.38
CA ALA A 199 5.98 7.01 7.81
C ALA A 199 4.66 7.62 8.32
N ASN A 200 3.94 8.37 7.48
CA ASN A 200 2.68 9.04 7.81
C ASN A 200 1.64 8.78 6.72
N PRO A 201 0.99 7.61 6.74
CA PRO A 201 0.02 7.24 5.71
C PRO A 201 -1.20 8.17 5.71
N ILE A 202 -1.78 8.40 4.53
CA ILE A 202 -2.96 9.26 4.41
C ILE A 202 -4.20 8.46 4.80
N PHE A 203 -4.75 8.74 5.98
CA PHE A 203 -6.00 8.14 6.46
C PHE A 203 -7.24 9.01 6.27
N THR A 204 -7.08 10.24 5.76
CA THR A 204 -8.19 11.20 5.55
C THR A 204 -9.30 10.57 4.70
N GLY A 205 -10.56 10.70 5.12
CA GLY A 205 -11.70 10.10 4.42
C GLY A 205 -11.97 8.62 4.75
N LEU A 206 -11.14 7.99 5.60
CA LEU A 206 -11.44 6.67 6.15
C LEU A 206 -12.13 6.80 7.51
N SER A 207 -13.03 5.86 7.81
CA SER A 207 -13.61 5.71 9.14
C SER A 207 -12.58 5.16 10.14
N SER A 208 -12.76 5.42 11.44
CA SER A 208 -11.89 4.84 12.47
C SER A 208 -11.90 3.31 12.46
N ALA A 209 -13.01 2.69 12.08
CA ALA A 209 -13.08 1.23 11.94
C ALA A 209 -12.17 0.72 10.81
N GLN A 210 -12.15 1.38 9.66
CA GLN A 210 -11.25 1.05 8.55
C GLN A 210 -9.79 1.28 8.94
N ILE A 211 -9.48 2.39 9.60
CA ILE A 211 -8.11 2.68 10.05
C ILE A 211 -7.62 1.57 10.99
N ASN A 212 -8.45 1.18 11.97
CA ASN A 212 -8.09 0.13 12.92
C ASN A 212 -8.01 -1.28 12.31
N SER A 213 -8.58 -1.50 11.12
CA SER A 213 -8.51 -2.80 10.45
C SER A 213 -7.34 -2.92 9.47
N ILE A 214 -6.68 -1.81 9.10
CA ILE A 214 -5.49 -1.82 8.25
C ILE A 214 -4.33 -2.48 8.99
N VAL A 215 -3.83 -3.60 8.46
CA VAL A 215 -2.81 -4.41 9.14
C VAL A 215 -1.37 -4.07 8.79
N ASN A 216 -1.14 -3.43 7.64
CA ASN A 216 0.19 -3.23 7.08
C ASN A 216 0.79 -1.86 7.36
N PHE A 217 0.07 -0.99 8.07
CA PHE A 217 0.57 0.30 8.51
C PHE A 217 0.33 0.51 10.01
N ASP A 218 1.32 1.07 10.68
CA ASP A 218 1.15 1.59 12.02
C ASP A 218 0.33 2.88 11.96
N THR A 219 -0.79 2.89 12.67
CA THR A 219 -1.78 3.99 12.67
C THR A 219 -1.44 5.10 13.68
N ILE A 220 -0.31 4.95 14.38
CA ILE A 220 0.14 5.83 15.45
C ILE A 220 1.64 6.09 15.20
N PRO A 221 2.08 7.34 14.95
CA PRO A 221 3.47 7.69 15.19
C PRO A 221 3.67 7.46 16.69
N GLU A 222 4.44 6.45 17.11
CA GLU A 222 4.61 6.20 18.54
C GLU A 222 5.05 7.52 19.21
N PRO A 223 4.23 8.11 20.12
CA PRO A 223 4.80 9.12 20.99
C PRO A 223 5.87 8.39 21.78
N HIS A 224 7.11 8.89 21.79
CA HIS A 224 8.26 8.37 22.54
C HIS A 224 7.97 8.17 24.06
N THR A 225 7.12 7.20 24.42
CA THR A 225 6.56 7.05 25.78
C THR A 225 6.17 5.61 26.11
N TYR A 226 6.81 4.61 25.50
CA TYR A 226 6.72 3.22 26.00
C TYR A 226 7.73 2.91 27.12
N LEU A 227 8.49 3.89 27.60
CA LEU A 227 9.45 3.68 28.69
C LEU A 227 8.82 3.49 30.08
N PHE A 228 7.51 3.74 30.26
CA PHE A 228 6.90 3.73 31.60
C PHE A 228 5.96 2.56 31.94
N PHE A 229 5.58 1.69 30.99
CA PHE A 229 4.64 0.59 31.30
C PHE A 229 5.28 -0.79 31.49
N ILE A 230 6.58 -0.98 31.23
CA ILE A 230 7.26 -2.28 31.44
C ILE A 230 7.93 -2.39 32.83
N LEU A 231 8.09 -1.28 33.58
CA LEU A 231 8.72 -1.29 34.91
C LEU A 231 7.76 -1.42 36.11
N GLY A 232 6.44 -1.40 35.90
CA GLY A 232 5.44 -1.43 36.97
C GLY A 232 4.98 -2.83 37.43
N GLY A 233 5.33 -3.90 36.72
CA GLY A 233 4.70 -5.22 36.89
C GLY A 233 5.43 -6.25 37.74
N PHE A 234 6.64 -5.98 38.26
CA PHE A 234 7.49 -7.01 38.89
C PHE A 234 7.84 -6.80 40.37
N LEU A 235 7.24 -5.83 41.06
CA LEU A 235 7.28 -5.77 42.53
C LEU A 235 5.87 -5.85 43.08
N LEU A 236 5.44 -7.06 43.42
CA LEU A 236 4.65 -7.39 44.61
C LEU A 236 4.10 -8.81 44.42
N LEU A 237 4.89 -9.83 44.76
CA LEU A 237 4.40 -11.14 45.22
C LEU A 237 5.60 -12.04 45.54
N ARG A 238 5.98 -12.09 46.83
CA ARG A 238 6.31 -13.32 47.58
C ARG A 238 6.95 -12.96 48.92
N CYS A 239 6.12 -12.87 49.95
CA CYS A 239 6.56 -13.25 51.29
C CYS A 239 5.39 -13.94 51.99
N ARG A 240 5.31 -15.27 51.88
CA ARG A 240 4.64 -16.10 52.88
C ARG A 240 5.22 -17.51 52.91
N GLN A 241 5.70 -17.83 54.11
CA GLN A 241 5.86 -19.13 54.76
C GLN A 241 6.94 -20.11 54.28
N LYS A 242 7.93 -20.32 55.16
CA LYS A 242 8.29 -21.68 55.61
C LYS A 242 8.39 -21.72 57.13
N ILE A 243 7.55 -22.57 57.73
CA ILE A 243 7.70 -23.18 59.04
C ILE A 243 8.65 -24.37 58.84
N ALA A 244 9.64 -24.55 59.73
CA ALA A 244 10.29 -25.85 59.96
C ALA A 244 10.76 -25.96 61.43
N LYS A 245 10.41 -27.09 62.06
CA LYS A 245 10.75 -27.52 63.43
C LYS A 245 12.12 -28.21 63.48
N THR A 246 12.59 -28.43 64.74
CA THR A 246 13.58 -29.41 65.26
C THR A 246 15.06 -29.05 65.03
N LEU A 247 15.96 -29.07 66.03
CA LEU A 247 16.06 -29.82 67.30
C LEU A 247 16.03 -28.95 68.56
#